data_AF-A0A0N4T8K2-F1
#
_entry.id   AF-A0A0N4T8K2-F1
#
_cell.length_a   1.000
_cell.length_b   1.000
_cell.length_c   1.000
_cell.angle_alpha   90.00
_cell.angle_beta   90.00
_cell.angle_gamma   90.00
#
_symmetry.space_group_name_H-M   'P 1'
#
loop_
_entity.id
_entity.type
_entity.pdbx_description
1 polymer ?
#
loop_
_entity_poly.entity_id
_entity_poly.type
_entity_poly.pdbx_seq_one_letter_code
_entity_poly.pdbx_strand_id
1 'polypeptide(L)'
;MSDHVSYWSLLSKLHFENGNWKEATTALERAREIQLSIISKPPGEVANLIDEKKLAAKICCQLAELHWNRRDANKAIELYQEAIFFNNTDIKIMTALANLYLSLGKLDACNTQCQLILNIDRNNNDATLMMADLLYQSNEAGKATIHFTQLLNRNPNQYHALARCIELSWRRGDVEQAEKYLRNALNMNPRATLDAGFNYCKGLNEWYTGDPNAALQAFNRARRDLEWGERATYNMIEICLNPDNEIIGGGGGGTIDYNQDCKTNNGNDREMGTKTAEGFLKQLHGGH
;
A
#
# COMPACT_ATOMS: atom_id res chain seq x y z
N MET A 1 -35.09 10.46 -16.84
CA MET A 1 -33.80 11.20 -16.82
C MET A 1 -32.73 10.41 -16.07
N SER A 2 -32.98 9.89 -14.85
CA SER A 2 -32.03 8.99 -14.18
C SER A 2 -31.77 7.68 -14.96
N ASP A 3 -32.78 7.17 -15.69
CA ASP A 3 -32.60 6.01 -16.58
C ASP A 3 -31.55 6.24 -17.67
N HIS A 4 -31.42 7.48 -18.15
CA HIS A 4 -30.38 7.84 -19.12
C HIS A 4 -28.99 7.85 -18.50
N VAL A 5 -28.86 8.27 -17.23
CA VAL A 5 -27.58 8.23 -16.50
C VAL A 5 -27.13 6.79 -16.26
N SER A 6 -28.07 5.92 -15.87
CA SER A 6 -27.82 4.48 -15.70
C SER A 6 -27.42 3.81 -17.01
N TYR A 7 -28.07 4.16 -18.13
CA TYR A 7 -27.70 3.68 -19.46
C TYR A 7 -26.25 4.04 -19.82
N TRP A 8 -25.86 5.32 -19.71
CA TRP A 8 -24.51 5.76 -20.06
C TRP A 8 -23.44 5.16 -19.14
N SER A 9 -23.75 5.00 -17.85
CA SER A 9 -22.85 4.35 -16.89
C SER A 9 -22.61 2.88 -17.25
N LEU A 10 -23.66 2.15 -17.65
CA LEU A 10 -23.53 0.75 -18.08
C LEU A 10 -22.79 0.64 -19.42
N LEU A 11 -23.08 1.53 -20.36
CA LEU A 11 -22.40 1.57 -21.65
C LEU A 11 -20.89 1.84 -21.49
N SER A 12 -20.51 2.73 -20.58
CA SER A 12 -19.11 2.95 -20.25
C SER A 12 -18.43 1.70 -19.73
N LYS A 13 -19.11 0.94 -18.85
CA LYS A 13 -18.55 -0.29 -18.30
C LYS A 13 -18.32 -1.33 -19.41
N LEU A 14 -19.27 -1.47 -20.33
CA LEU A 14 -19.15 -2.36 -21.49
C LEU A 14 -17.96 -1.96 -22.39
N HIS A 15 -17.81 -0.67 -22.68
CA HIS A 15 -16.68 -0.18 -23.47
C HIS A 15 -15.34 -0.40 -22.76
N PHE A 16 -15.29 -0.21 -21.44
CA PHE A 16 -14.09 -0.46 -20.65
C PHE A 16 -13.68 -1.94 -20.68
N GLU A 17 -14.63 -2.86 -20.49
CA GLU A 17 -14.38 -4.31 -20.57
C GLU A 17 -13.90 -4.74 -21.96
N ASN A 18 -14.36 -4.06 -23.02
CA ASN A 18 -13.91 -4.28 -24.40
C ASN A 18 -12.57 -3.58 -24.75
N GLY A 19 -11.93 -2.90 -23.79
CA GLY A 19 -10.67 -2.15 -24.00
C GLY A 19 -10.85 -0.83 -24.76
N ASN A 20 -12.09 -0.42 -25.05
CA ASN A 20 -12.46 0.82 -25.74
C ASN A 20 -12.56 1.98 -24.74
N TRP A 21 -11.42 2.40 -24.20
CA TRP A 21 -11.36 3.40 -23.13
C TRP A 21 -11.88 4.79 -23.54
N LYS A 22 -11.70 5.21 -24.81
CA LYS A 22 -12.16 6.53 -25.28
C LYS A 22 -13.68 6.60 -25.23
N GLU A 23 -14.32 5.57 -25.76
CA GLU A 23 -15.76 5.40 -25.76
C GLU A 23 -16.28 5.31 -24.32
N ALA A 24 -15.57 4.59 -23.44
CA ALA A 24 -15.89 4.56 -22.01
C ALA A 24 -15.86 5.95 -21.36
N THR A 25 -14.79 6.71 -21.56
CA THR A 25 -14.68 8.09 -21.06
C THR A 25 -15.80 8.97 -21.61
N THR A 26 -16.08 8.94 -22.92
CA THR A 26 -17.15 9.76 -23.50
C THR A 26 -18.55 9.40 -22.98
N ALA A 27 -18.79 8.11 -22.70
CA ALA A 27 -20.05 7.67 -22.13
C ALA A 27 -20.23 8.21 -20.70
N LEU A 28 -19.18 8.17 -19.87
CA LEU A 28 -19.24 8.75 -18.53
C LEU A 28 -19.29 10.29 -18.53
N GLU A 29 -18.63 10.97 -19.48
CA GLU A 29 -18.75 12.42 -19.64
C GLU A 29 -20.21 12.81 -19.94
N ARG A 30 -20.90 12.07 -20.82
CA ARG A 30 -22.35 12.25 -21.04
C ARG A 30 -23.19 11.95 -19.80
N ALA A 31 -22.87 10.88 -19.07
CA ALA A 31 -23.56 10.56 -17.82
C ALA A 31 -23.42 11.72 -16.81
N ARG A 32 -22.21 12.27 -16.68
CA ARG A 32 -21.89 13.42 -15.83
C ARG A 32 -22.66 14.67 -16.26
N GLU A 33 -22.69 15.02 -17.53
CA GLU A 33 -23.42 16.19 -18.04
C GLU A 33 -24.93 16.12 -17.71
N ILE A 34 -25.55 14.97 -17.94
CA ILE A 34 -26.97 14.75 -17.60
C ILE A 34 -27.16 14.88 -16.09
N GLN A 35 -26.26 14.31 -15.30
CA GLN A 35 -26.34 14.35 -13.85
C GLN A 35 -26.19 15.77 -13.29
N LEU A 36 -25.26 16.55 -13.82
CA LEU A 36 -25.10 17.96 -13.46
C LEU A 36 -26.33 18.79 -13.85
N SER A 37 -26.93 18.50 -15.00
CA SER A 37 -28.20 19.14 -15.39
C SER A 37 -29.31 18.84 -14.39
N ILE A 38 -29.43 17.60 -13.90
CA ILE A 38 -30.40 17.22 -12.86
C ILE A 38 -30.15 17.99 -11.56
N ILE A 39 -28.89 18.05 -11.11
CA ILE A 39 -28.50 18.74 -9.86
C ILE A 39 -28.72 20.26 -9.96
N SER A 40 -28.59 20.85 -11.14
CA SER A 40 -28.78 22.29 -11.36
C SER A 40 -30.24 22.76 -11.33
N LYS A 41 -31.22 21.84 -11.34
CA LYS A 41 -32.64 22.17 -11.31
C LYS A 41 -33.06 22.82 -9.97
N PRO A 42 -34.08 23.69 -9.97
CA PRO A 42 -34.52 24.38 -8.78
C PRO A 42 -34.96 23.43 -7.65
N PRO A 43 -34.77 23.81 -6.37
CA PRO A 43 -35.18 23.00 -5.22
C PRO A 43 -36.69 22.76 -5.26
N GLY A 44 -37.11 21.51 -5.44
CA GLY A 44 -38.53 21.12 -5.56
C GLY A 44 -38.82 20.18 -6.74
N GLU A 45 -38.05 20.26 -7.82
CA GLU A 45 -38.15 19.32 -8.95
C GLU A 45 -37.31 18.04 -8.76
N VAL A 46 -36.34 18.11 -7.85
CA VAL A 46 -35.44 16.99 -7.51
C VAL A 46 -35.88 16.40 -6.19
N ALA A 47 -36.54 15.24 -6.25
CA ALA A 47 -37.08 14.57 -5.07
C ALA A 47 -36.00 14.19 -4.05
N ASN A 48 -34.78 13.86 -4.50
CA ASN A 48 -33.69 13.43 -3.63
C ASN A 48 -32.33 13.96 -4.10
N LEU A 49 -32.10 15.25 -3.86
CA LEU A 49 -30.86 15.93 -4.24
C LEU A 49 -29.59 15.29 -3.64
N ILE A 50 -29.70 14.68 -2.46
CA ILE A 50 -28.57 14.02 -1.80
C ILE A 50 -28.12 12.80 -2.61
N ASP A 51 -29.06 11.94 -3.02
CA ASP A 51 -28.70 10.74 -3.78
C ASP A 51 -28.26 11.08 -5.22
N GLU A 52 -28.81 12.13 -5.82
CA GLU A 52 -28.31 12.64 -7.10
C GLU A 52 -26.86 13.17 -6.99
N LYS A 53 -26.52 13.86 -5.90
CA LYS A 53 -25.13 14.27 -5.63
C LYS A 53 -24.20 13.08 -5.41
N LYS A 54 -24.64 12.05 -4.66
CA LYS A 54 -23.85 10.81 -4.50
C LYS A 54 -23.62 10.10 -5.84
N LEU A 55 -24.62 10.09 -6.72
CA LEU A 55 -24.48 9.52 -8.06
C LEU A 55 -23.49 10.32 -8.92
N ALA A 56 -23.53 11.65 -8.86
CA ALA A 56 -22.53 12.50 -9.52
C ALA A 56 -21.12 12.24 -8.99
N ALA A 57 -20.96 12.12 -7.67
CA ALA A 57 -19.68 11.78 -7.05
C ALA A 57 -19.15 10.44 -7.58
N LYS A 58 -20.01 9.41 -7.66
CA LYS A 58 -19.64 8.10 -8.18
C LYS A 58 -19.18 8.15 -9.65
N ILE A 59 -19.89 8.89 -10.51
CA ILE A 59 -19.52 9.05 -11.92
C ILE A 59 -18.16 9.76 -12.02
N CYS A 60 -17.93 10.79 -11.22
CA CYS A 60 -16.64 11.51 -11.18
C CYS A 60 -15.50 10.59 -10.73
N CYS A 61 -15.71 9.72 -9.72
CA CYS A 61 -14.72 8.72 -9.32
C CYS A 61 -14.38 7.74 -10.45
N GLN A 62 -15.39 7.25 -11.18
CA GLN A 62 -15.17 6.33 -12.31
C GLN A 62 -14.37 7.00 -13.44
N LEU A 63 -14.66 8.28 -13.74
CA LEU A 63 -13.86 9.06 -14.67
C LEU A 63 -12.43 9.25 -14.16
N ALA A 64 -12.25 9.54 -12.87
CA ALA A 64 -10.94 9.72 -12.26
C ALA A 64 -10.08 8.46 -12.37
N GLU A 65 -10.66 7.28 -12.11
CA GLU A 65 -10.01 5.98 -12.27
C GLU A 65 -9.60 5.72 -13.73
N LEU A 66 -10.46 6.05 -14.70
CA LEU A 66 -10.12 5.95 -16.12
C LEU A 66 -8.93 6.86 -16.49
N HIS A 67 -8.94 8.12 -16.06
CA HIS A 67 -7.84 9.05 -16.31
C HIS A 67 -6.54 8.61 -15.64
N TRP A 68 -6.63 8.11 -14.41
CA TRP A 68 -5.49 7.57 -13.67
C TRP A 68 -4.84 6.38 -14.40
N ASN A 69 -5.64 5.43 -14.87
CA ASN A 69 -5.18 4.28 -15.66
C ASN A 69 -4.51 4.69 -16.99
N ARG A 70 -4.80 5.89 -17.49
CA ARG A 70 -4.18 6.48 -18.69
C ARG A 70 -3.00 7.41 -18.37
N ARG A 71 -2.54 7.41 -17.12
CA ARG A 71 -1.44 8.26 -16.60
C ARG A 71 -1.74 9.76 -16.68
N ASP A 72 -3.02 10.14 -16.79
CA ASP A 72 -3.46 11.53 -16.72
C ASP A 72 -3.81 11.90 -15.27
N ALA A 73 -2.76 12.09 -14.48
CA ALA A 73 -2.87 12.31 -13.05
C ALA A 73 -3.58 13.63 -12.69
N ASN A 74 -3.40 14.68 -13.48
CA ASN A 74 -3.98 15.98 -13.20
C ASN A 74 -5.50 15.94 -13.34
N LYS A 75 -6.01 15.37 -14.45
CA LYS A 75 -7.46 15.24 -14.64
C LYS A 75 -8.09 14.29 -13.62
N ALA A 76 -7.38 13.23 -13.22
CA ALA A 76 -7.83 12.35 -12.13
C ALA A 76 -7.99 13.09 -10.79
N ILE A 77 -7.03 13.96 -10.43
CA ILE A 77 -7.13 14.79 -9.22
C ILE A 77 -8.34 15.72 -9.28
N GLU A 78 -8.52 16.44 -10.40
CA GLU A 78 -9.65 17.37 -10.59
C GLU A 78 -11.00 16.64 -10.42
N LEU A 79 -11.15 15.47 -11.02
CA LEU A 79 -12.36 14.67 -10.94
C LEU A 79 -12.62 14.12 -9.53
N TYR A 80 -11.59 13.70 -8.80
CA TYR A 80 -11.75 13.31 -7.40
C TYR A 80 -12.11 14.49 -6.49
N GLN A 81 -11.53 15.67 -6.71
CA GLN A 81 -11.92 16.87 -5.98
C GLN A 81 -13.38 17.25 -6.26
N GLU A 82 -13.82 17.15 -7.52
CA GLU A 82 -15.22 17.32 -7.89
C GLU A 82 -16.13 16.28 -7.22
N ALA A 83 -15.69 15.02 -7.15
CA ALA A 83 -16.44 13.98 -6.46
C ALA A 83 -16.63 14.27 -4.96
N ILE A 84 -15.58 14.77 -4.29
CA ILE A 84 -15.63 15.21 -2.89
C ILE A 84 -16.52 16.44 -2.73
N PHE A 85 -16.55 17.36 -3.70
CA PHE A 85 -17.46 18.50 -3.67
C PHE A 85 -18.94 18.05 -3.63
N PHE A 86 -19.29 17.01 -4.38
CA PHE A 86 -20.65 16.45 -4.34
C PHE A 86 -20.93 15.63 -3.08
N ASN A 87 -19.94 14.90 -2.57
CA ASN A 87 -20.07 14.08 -1.37
C ASN A 87 -18.86 14.24 -0.43
N ASN A 88 -18.92 15.27 0.41
CA ASN A 88 -17.79 15.71 1.25
C ASN A 88 -17.55 14.86 2.51
N THR A 89 -18.39 13.85 2.77
CA THR A 89 -18.25 12.92 3.89
C THR A 89 -17.88 11.50 3.43
N ASP A 90 -17.68 11.29 2.13
CA ASP A 90 -17.32 9.98 1.60
C ASP A 90 -15.84 9.67 1.79
N ILE A 91 -15.55 8.97 2.89
CA ILE A 91 -14.20 8.54 3.24
C ILE A 91 -13.55 7.74 2.10
N LYS A 92 -14.31 6.94 1.31
CA LYS A 92 -13.71 6.12 0.25
C LYS A 92 -13.13 6.99 -0.87
N ILE A 93 -13.85 8.03 -1.27
CA ILE A 93 -13.41 8.98 -2.29
C ILE A 93 -12.20 9.77 -1.76
N MET A 94 -12.26 10.18 -0.50
CA MET A 94 -11.18 10.91 0.13
C MET A 94 -9.90 10.07 0.23
N THR A 95 -10.02 8.78 0.58
CA THR A 95 -8.92 7.82 0.61
C THR A 95 -8.34 7.57 -0.78
N ALA A 96 -9.18 7.46 -1.82
CA ALA A 96 -8.72 7.32 -3.20
C ALA A 96 -7.87 8.53 -3.64
N LEU A 97 -8.31 9.75 -3.33
CA LEU A 97 -7.53 10.96 -3.61
C LEU A 97 -6.23 11.02 -2.79
N ALA A 98 -6.26 10.62 -1.52
CA ALA A 98 -5.06 10.56 -0.68
C ALA A 98 -4.02 9.58 -1.26
N ASN A 99 -4.44 8.39 -1.67
CA ASN A 99 -3.58 7.40 -2.33
C ASN A 99 -3.01 7.92 -3.65
N LEU A 100 -3.80 8.65 -4.44
CA LEU A 100 -3.33 9.30 -5.66
C LEU A 100 -2.27 10.38 -5.37
N TYR A 101 -2.45 11.18 -4.32
CA TYR A 101 -1.40 12.13 -3.92
C TYR A 101 -0.13 11.42 -3.45
N LEU A 102 -0.26 10.32 -2.70
CA LEU A 102 0.87 9.52 -2.25
C LEU A 102 1.66 8.93 -3.44
N SER A 103 0.96 8.35 -4.43
CA SER A 103 1.60 7.76 -5.62
C SER A 103 2.32 8.79 -6.48
N LEU A 104 1.89 10.06 -6.43
CA LEU A 104 2.51 11.19 -7.11
C LEU A 104 3.60 11.89 -6.28
N GLY A 105 3.87 11.43 -5.06
CA GLY A 105 4.82 12.06 -4.15
C GLY A 105 4.36 13.43 -3.60
N LYS A 106 3.07 13.76 -3.73
CA LYS A 106 2.48 15.00 -3.20
C LYS A 106 2.14 14.83 -1.71
N LEU A 107 3.19 14.70 -0.89
CA LEU A 107 3.07 14.32 0.53
C LEU A 107 2.20 15.30 1.35
N ASP A 108 2.35 16.60 1.14
CA ASP A 108 1.57 17.62 1.88
C ASP A 108 0.07 17.54 1.56
N ALA A 109 -0.28 17.32 0.30
CA ALA A 109 -1.66 17.17 -0.15
C ALA A 109 -2.28 15.86 0.39
N CYS A 110 -1.49 14.79 0.40
CA CYS A 110 -1.88 13.52 1.01
C CYS A 110 -2.15 13.69 2.52
N ASN A 111 -1.23 14.34 3.24
CA ASN A 111 -1.37 14.61 4.67
C ASN A 111 -2.63 15.41 4.99
N THR A 112 -2.88 16.48 4.24
CA THR A 112 -4.10 17.31 4.38
C THR A 112 -5.36 16.45 4.21
N GLN A 113 -5.35 15.55 3.23
CA GLN A 113 -6.48 14.68 2.97
C GLN A 113 -6.68 13.63 4.06
N CYS A 114 -5.61 13.02 4.58
CA CYS A 114 -5.67 12.11 5.72
C CYS A 114 -6.23 12.79 6.98
N GLN A 115 -5.85 14.04 7.25
CA GLN A 115 -6.41 14.81 8.37
C GLN A 115 -7.92 15.04 8.22
N LEU A 116 -8.38 15.36 7.01
CA LEU A 116 -9.81 15.50 6.73
C LEU A 116 -10.57 14.18 6.96
N ILE A 117 -10.01 13.05 6.55
CA ILE A 117 -10.58 11.71 6.82
C ILE A 117 -10.66 11.47 8.33
N LEU A 118 -9.58 11.73 9.07
CA LEU A 118 -9.52 11.51 10.52
C LEU A 118 -10.43 12.45 11.32
N ASN A 119 -10.78 13.62 10.77
CA ASN A 119 -11.79 14.50 11.35
C ASN A 119 -13.21 13.92 11.25
N ILE A 120 -13.50 13.16 10.18
CA ILE A 120 -14.79 12.48 9.98
C ILE A 120 -14.82 11.15 10.76
N ASP A 121 -13.77 10.35 10.62
CA ASP A 121 -13.58 9.06 11.30
C ASP A 121 -12.21 9.02 11.99
N ARG A 122 -12.22 9.34 13.29
CA ARG A 122 -11.00 9.36 14.13
C ARG A 122 -10.29 8.01 14.23
N ASN A 123 -10.99 6.92 13.95
CA ASN A 123 -10.46 5.57 14.04
C ASN A 123 -10.21 4.93 12.68
N ASN A 124 -10.12 5.74 11.62
CA ASN A 124 -9.86 5.23 10.29
C ASN A 124 -8.44 4.64 10.19
N ASN A 125 -8.38 3.32 10.01
CA ASN A 125 -7.12 2.58 9.96
C ASN A 125 -6.29 2.95 8.72
N ASP A 126 -6.92 3.12 7.56
CA ASP A 126 -6.23 3.42 6.30
C ASP A 126 -5.60 4.82 6.31
N ALA A 127 -6.33 5.82 6.79
CA ALA A 127 -5.80 7.18 6.96
C ALA A 127 -4.70 7.24 8.03
N THR A 128 -4.83 6.47 9.13
CA THR A 128 -3.77 6.36 10.14
C THR A 128 -2.51 5.74 9.54
N LEU A 129 -2.66 4.68 8.73
CA LEU A 129 -1.54 4.01 8.06
C LEU A 129 -0.84 4.97 7.08
N MET A 130 -1.60 5.61 6.19
CA MET A 130 -1.05 6.58 5.25
C MET A 130 -0.29 7.70 5.95
N MET A 131 -0.86 8.27 7.02
CA MET A 131 -0.19 9.34 7.76
C MET A 131 1.11 8.88 8.44
N ALA A 132 1.13 7.64 8.95
CA ALA A 132 2.34 7.03 9.49
C ALA A 132 3.40 6.79 8.40
N ASP A 133 3.00 6.32 7.22
CA ASP A 133 3.89 6.14 6.07
C ASP A 133 4.45 7.47 5.55
N LEU A 134 3.64 8.53 5.51
CA LEU A 134 4.08 9.89 5.17
C LEU A 134 5.16 10.37 6.15
N LEU A 135 4.93 10.23 7.45
CA LEU A 135 5.91 10.61 8.48
C LEU A 135 7.19 9.78 8.38
N TYR A 136 7.08 8.48 8.06
CA TYR A 136 8.22 7.62 7.83
C TYR A 136 9.04 8.09 6.62
N GLN A 137 8.39 8.45 5.50
CA GLN A 137 9.05 8.98 4.31
C GLN A 137 9.69 10.35 4.55
N SER A 138 9.07 11.19 5.38
CA SER A 138 9.61 12.50 5.81
C SER A 138 10.74 12.40 6.83
N ASN A 139 11.28 11.20 7.07
CA ASN A 139 12.34 10.92 8.05
C ASN A 139 11.96 11.25 9.51
N GLU A 140 10.66 11.33 9.81
CA GLU A 140 10.10 11.55 11.15
C GLU A 140 9.76 10.23 11.83
N ALA A 141 10.71 9.29 11.82
CA ALA A 141 10.55 7.92 12.32
C ALA A 141 9.97 7.84 13.75
N GLY A 142 10.33 8.79 14.62
CA GLY A 142 9.77 8.94 15.96
C GLY A 142 8.24 9.03 15.96
N LYS A 143 7.69 9.96 15.18
CA LYS A 143 6.25 10.20 15.07
C LYS A 143 5.56 9.05 14.33
N ALA A 144 6.19 8.53 13.28
CA ALA A 144 5.68 7.39 12.53
C ALA A 144 5.44 6.18 13.45
N THR A 145 6.40 5.84 14.33
CA THR A 145 6.25 4.71 15.28
C THR A 145 5.05 4.89 16.21
N ILE A 146 4.77 6.11 16.66
CA ILE A 146 3.61 6.38 17.53
C ILE A 146 2.32 6.02 16.78
N HIS A 147 2.15 6.49 15.54
CA HIS A 147 0.96 6.21 14.74
C HIS A 147 0.85 4.73 14.36
N PHE A 148 1.94 4.06 13.96
CA PHE A 148 1.92 2.63 13.69
C PHE A 148 1.56 1.82 14.94
N THR A 149 2.11 2.17 16.10
CA THR A 149 1.81 1.46 17.36
C THR A 149 0.35 1.65 17.77
N GLN A 150 -0.19 2.86 17.66
CA GLN A 150 -1.61 3.14 17.92
C GLN A 150 -2.52 2.35 16.96
N LEU A 151 -2.13 2.23 15.69
CA LEU A 151 -2.83 1.41 14.71
C LEU A 151 -2.77 -0.07 15.09
N LEU A 152 -1.59 -0.61 15.37
CA LEU A 152 -1.42 -2.02 15.74
C LEU A 152 -2.09 -2.40 17.07
N ASN A 153 -2.23 -1.47 18.01
CA ASN A 153 -2.99 -1.73 19.24
C ASN A 153 -4.49 -1.96 18.97
N ARG A 154 -5.04 -1.36 17.90
CA ARG A 154 -6.45 -1.49 17.50
C ARG A 154 -6.64 -2.61 16.47
N ASN A 155 -5.68 -2.78 15.58
CA ASN A 155 -5.66 -3.79 14.53
C ASN A 155 -4.28 -4.46 14.44
N PRO A 156 -3.99 -5.45 15.29
CA PRO A 156 -2.69 -6.14 15.30
C PRO A 156 -2.36 -6.89 14.01
N ASN A 157 -3.37 -7.22 13.20
CA ASN A 157 -3.21 -7.94 11.94
C ASN A 157 -3.01 -7.01 10.74
N GLN A 158 -2.78 -5.71 10.97
CA GLN A 158 -2.40 -4.79 9.90
C GLN A 158 -0.92 -4.97 9.54
N TYR A 159 -0.65 -5.94 8.67
CA TYR A 159 0.71 -6.40 8.37
C TYR A 159 1.62 -5.33 7.74
N HIS A 160 1.05 -4.36 7.02
CA HIS A 160 1.80 -3.19 6.52
C HIS A 160 2.41 -2.35 7.67
N ALA A 161 1.59 -2.01 8.66
CA ALA A 161 2.06 -1.31 9.86
C ALA A 161 3.03 -2.18 10.67
N LEU A 162 2.75 -3.48 10.76
CA LEU A 162 3.59 -4.42 11.49
C LEU A 162 5.00 -4.51 10.89
N ALA A 163 5.11 -4.67 9.58
CA ALA A 163 6.40 -4.69 8.89
C ALA A 163 7.21 -3.41 9.14
N ARG A 164 6.56 -2.23 9.08
CA ARG A 164 7.19 -0.94 9.39
C ARG A 164 7.64 -0.84 10.84
N CYS A 165 6.83 -1.30 11.79
CA CYS A 165 7.21 -1.35 13.20
C CYS A 165 8.43 -2.26 13.42
N ILE A 166 8.47 -3.45 12.82
CA ILE A 166 9.62 -4.37 12.92
C ILE A 166 10.89 -3.72 12.39
N GLU A 167 10.83 -3.11 11.21
CA GLU A 167 11.96 -2.40 10.61
C GLU A 167 12.45 -1.22 11.48
N LEU A 168 11.52 -0.41 11.99
CA LEU A 168 11.84 0.72 12.86
C LEU A 168 12.40 0.28 14.22
N SER A 169 11.88 -0.82 14.79
CA SER A 169 12.37 -1.44 16.01
C SER A 169 13.81 -1.92 15.84
N TRP A 170 14.11 -2.62 14.73
CA TRP A 170 15.46 -3.07 14.42
C TRP A 170 16.43 -1.89 14.26
N ARG A 171 16.06 -0.85 13.49
CA ARG A 171 16.88 0.36 13.33
C ARG A 171 17.18 1.09 14.65
N ARG A 172 16.33 0.91 15.67
CA ARG A 172 16.53 1.46 17.03
C ARG A 172 17.28 0.51 17.97
N GLY A 173 17.55 -0.73 17.55
CA GLY A 173 18.11 -1.78 18.40
C GLY A 173 17.11 -2.43 19.37
N ASP A 174 15.82 -2.17 19.22
CA ASP A 174 14.76 -2.70 20.10
C ASP A 174 14.08 -3.92 19.46
N VAL A 175 14.85 -5.00 19.30
CA VAL A 175 14.40 -6.22 18.61
C VAL A 175 13.33 -6.96 19.42
N GLU A 176 13.35 -6.88 20.76
CA GLU A 176 12.33 -7.47 21.62
C GLU A 176 10.93 -6.90 21.34
N GLN A 177 10.85 -5.62 21.00
CA GLN A 177 9.57 -4.98 20.70
C GLN A 177 8.94 -5.52 19.40
N ALA A 178 9.76 -5.89 18.40
CA ALA A 178 9.31 -6.51 17.17
C ALA A 178 8.62 -7.87 17.44
N GLU A 179 9.20 -8.71 18.29
CA GLU A 179 8.60 -9.98 18.71
C GLU A 179 7.28 -9.80 19.44
N LYS A 180 7.17 -8.76 20.30
CA LYS A 180 5.91 -8.45 21.00
C LYS A 180 4.79 -8.13 20.01
N TYR A 181 5.07 -7.38 18.95
CA TYR A 181 4.06 -7.09 17.93
C TYR A 181 3.60 -8.36 17.19
N LEU A 182 4.54 -9.24 16.79
CA LEU A 182 4.19 -10.52 16.16
C LEU A 182 3.35 -11.42 17.08
N ARG A 183 3.72 -11.49 18.37
CA ARG A 183 2.97 -12.24 19.37
C ARG A 183 1.55 -11.68 19.55
N ASN A 184 1.39 -10.36 19.56
CA ASN A 184 0.08 -9.73 19.63
C ASN A 184 -0.79 -10.05 18.41
N ALA A 185 -0.21 -10.05 17.21
CA ALA A 185 -0.93 -10.45 15.98
C ALA A 185 -1.42 -11.90 16.04
N LEU A 186 -0.62 -12.82 16.59
CA LEU A 186 -1.01 -14.22 16.81
C LEU A 186 -2.08 -14.38 17.89
N ASN A 187 -1.97 -13.62 18.99
CA ASN A 187 -2.95 -13.66 20.07
C ASN A 187 -4.33 -13.18 19.60
N MET A 188 -4.38 -12.13 18.76
CA MET A 188 -5.66 -11.66 18.20
C MET A 188 -6.20 -12.56 17.10
N ASN A 189 -5.34 -13.14 16.28
CA ASN A 189 -5.74 -14.08 15.25
C ASN A 189 -4.78 -15.27 15.23
N PRO A 190 -5.13 -16.39 15.86
CA PRO A 190 -4.31 -17.61 15.83
C PRO A 190 -4.07 -18.16 14.42
N ARG A 191 -4.94 -17.82 13.45
CA ARG A 191 -4.80 -18.20 12.03
C ARG A 191 -3.91 -17.23 11.24
N ALA A 192 -3.37 -16.18 11.86
CA ALA A 192 -2.44 -15.25 11.20
C ALA A 192 -1.23 -15.98 10.58
N THR A 193 -0.84 -17.13 11.11
CA THR A 193 0.22 -17.99 10.52
C THR A 193 -0.04 -18.45 9.08
N LEU A 194 -1.29 -18.40 8.61
CA LEU A 194 -1.68 -18.70 7.23
C LEU A 194 -1.61 -17.48 6.31
N ASP A 195 -1.57 -16.27 6.87
CA ASP A 195 -1.59 -15.03 6.10
C ASP A 195 -0.20 -14.73 5.53
N ALA A 196 -0.14 -14.37 4.25
CA ALA A 196 1.13 -14.02 3.60
C ALA A 196 1.82 -12.83 4.28
N GLY A 197 1.05 -11.79 4.65
CA GLY A 197 1.59 -10.61 5.33
C GLY A 197 2.18 -10.92 6.70
N PHE A 198 1.58 -11.84 7.47
CA PHE A 198 2.17 -12.29 8.73
C PHE A 198 3.49 -13.03 8.49
N ASN A 199 3.53 -13.95 7.53
CA ASN A 199 4.75 -14.70 7.19
C ASN A 199 5.85 -13.77 6.66
N TYR A 200 5.51 -12.71 5.93
CA TYR A 200 6.46 -11.67 5.55
C TYR A 200 7.00 -10.92 6.77
N CYS A 201 6.14 -10.47 7.69
CA CYS A 201 6.55 -9.80 8.92
C CYS A 201 7.44 -10.70 9.80
N LYS A 202 7.08 -11.99 9.91
CA LYS A 202 7.88 -12.98 10.60
C LYS A 202 9.25 -13.11 9.93
N GLY A 203 9.31 -13.23 8.61
CA GLY A 203 10.56 -13.33 7.87
C GLY A 203 11.50 -12.14 8.12
N LEU A 204 10.96 -10.91 8.15
CA LEU A 204 11.73 -9.73 8.51
C LEU A 204 12.31 -9.81 9.92
N ASN A 205 11.50 -10.23 10.89
CA ASN A 205 11.96 -10.35 12.28
C ASN A 205 13.08 -11.39 12.41
N GLU A 206 12.91 -12.59 11.84
CA GLU A 206 13.92 -13.66 11.87
C GLU A 206 15.22 -13.23 11.16
N TRP A 207 15.09 -12.46 10.08
CA TRP A 207 16.26 -11.92 9.38
C TRP A 207 17.03 -10.95 10.28
N TYR A 208 16.32 -10.03 10.93
CA TYR A 208 16.89 -9.03 11.83
C TYR A 208 17.43 -9.59 13.14
N THR A 209 16.94 -10.74 13.61
CA THR A 209 17.48 -11.47 14.76
C THR A 209 18.66 -12.37 14.40
N GLY A 210 18.99 -12.52 13.12
CA GLY A 210 20.14 -13.27 12.64
C GLY A 210 19.88 -14.75 12.34
N ASP A 211 18.63 -15.15 12.10
CA ASP A 211 18.27 -16.49 11.62
C ASP A 211 17.85 -16.46 10.13
N PRO A 212 18.81 -16.51 9.17
CA PRO A 212 18.52 -16.49 7.75
C PRO A 212 17.66 -17.67 7.29
N ASN A 213 17.81 -18.83 7.92
CA ASN A 213 17.09 -20.05 7.52
C ASN A 213 15.60 -19.94 7.88
N ALA A 214 15.28 -19.48 9.10
CA ALA A 214 13.90 -19.22 9.51
C ALA A 214 13.28 -18.09 8.67
N ALA A 215 14.06 -17.05 8.35
CA ALA A 215 13.63 -15.96 7.48
C ALA A 215 13.23 -16.46 6.08
N LEU A 216 14.08 -17.25 5.42
CA LEU A 216 13.80 -17.83 4.10
C LEU A 216 12.56 -18.72 4.10
N GLN A 217 12.36 -19.51 5.15
CA GLN A 217 11.15 -20.34 5.28
C GLN A 217 9.87 -19.49 5.37
N ALA A 218 9.93 -18.40 6.15
CA ALA A 218 8.80 -17.50 6.32
C ALA A 218 8.50 -16.73 5.02
N PHE A 219 9.52 -16.15 4.37
CA PHE A 219 9.35 -15.47 3.08
C PHE A 219 8.83 -16.40 1.98
N ASN A 220 9.27 -17.66 1.94
CA ASN A 220 8.78 -18.62 0.95
C ASN A 220 7.26 -18.88 1.08
N ARG A 221 6.68 -18.75 2.29
CA ARG A 221 5.22 -18.84 2.51
C ARG A 221 4.47 -17.61 2.00
N ALA A 222 5.13 -16.45 1.91
CA ALA A 222 4.55 -15.22 1.39
C ALA A 222 4.80 -15.01 -0.12
N ARG A 223 5.81 -15.66 -0.71
CA ARG A 223 6.31 -15.45 -2.08
C ARG A 223 5.26 -15.49 -3.20
N ARG A 224 4.17 -16.25 -3.05
CA ARG A 224 3.14 -16.40 -4.11
C ARG A 224 1.98 -15.41 -3.98
N ASP A 225 2.01 -14.56 -2.97
CA ASP A 225 0.96 -13.59 -2.73
C ASP A 225 1.10 -12.36 -3.65
N LEU A 226 -0.04 -11.79 -4.06
CA LEU A 226 -0.07 -10.64 -4.98
C LEU A 226 0.49 -9.35 -4.34
N GLU A 227 0.37 -9.19 -3.04
CA GLU A 227 0.78 -7.99 -2.30
C GLU A 227 2.17 -8.15 -1.68
N TRP A 228 2.44 -9.34 -1.12
CA TRP A 228 3.67 -9.61 -0.36
C TRP A 228 4.72 -10.39 -1.13
N GLY A 229 4.34 -11.05 -2.24
CA GLY A 229 5.19 -12.04 -2.90
C GLY A 229 6.45 -11.44 -3.51
N GLU A 230 6.33 -10.30 -4.19
CA GLU A 230 7.47 -9.60 -4.78
C GLU A 230 8.45 -9.15 -3.69
N ARG A 231 7.97 -8.47 -2.64
CA ARG A 231 8.80 -8.02 -1.51
C ARG A 231 9.47 -9.20 -0.80
N ALA A 232 8.74 -10.29 -0.57
CA ALA A 232 9.29 -11.51 0.04
C ALA A 232 10.42 -12.09 -0.82
N THR A 233 10.22 -12.13 -2.15
CA THR A 233 11.22 -12.65 -3.08
C THR A 233 12.49 -11.80 -3.10
N TYR A 234 12.37 -10.46 -3.06
CA TYR A 234 13.53 -9.58 -2.93
C TYR A 234 14.32 -9.83 -1.64
N ASN A 235 13.64 -9.95 -0.49
CA ASN A 235 14.31 -10.28 0.77
C ASN A 235 15.01 -11.65 0.70
N MET A 236 14.39 -12.65 0.06
CA MET A 236 15.03 -13.95 -0.15
C MET A 236 16.29 -13.84 -1.01
N ILE A 237 16.26 -13.02 -2.07
CA ILE A 237 17.44 -12.75 -2.91
C ILE A 237 18.55 -12.09 -2.09
N GLU A 238 18.21 -11.07 -1.28
CA GLU A 238 19.18 -10.39 -0.41
C GLU A 238 19.86 -11.36 0.57
N ILE A 239 19.08 -12.23 1.22
CA ILE A 239 19.61 -13.26 2.12
C ILE A 239 20.51 -14.25 1.37
N CYS A 240 20.12 -14.69 0.17
CA CYS A 240 20.94 -15.60 -0.62
C CYS A 240 22.27 -14.98 -1.10
N LEU A 241 22.29 -13.67 -1.35
CA LEU A 241 23.50 -12.95 -1.77
C LEU A 241 24.42 -12.61 -0.60
N ASN A 242 23.85 -12.41 0.59
CA ASN A 242 24.58 -11.99 1.78
C ASN A 242 24.02 -12.64 3.06
N PRO A 243 24.19 -13.96 3.26
CA PRO A 243 23.57 -14.68 4.37
C PRO A 243 24.10 -14.24 5.74
N ASP A 244 25.34 -13.76 5.78
CA ASP A 244 26.01 -13.29 6.99
C ASP A 244 25.66 -11.81 7.32
N ASN A 245 24.86 -11.16 6.49
CA ASN A 245 24.51 -9.74 6.59
C ASN A 245 25.75 -8.82 6.70
N GLU A 246 26.86 -9.19 6.07
CA GLU A 246 28.10 -8.40 6.05
C GLU A 246 27.90 -7.13 5.21
N ILE A 247 28.53 -6.00 5.60
CA ILE A 247 28.45 -4.77 4.80
C ILE A 247 29.30 -4.94 3.53
N ILE A 248 28.67 -5.39 2.45
CA ILE A 248 29.33 -5.54 1.15
C ILE A 248 29.46 -4.15 0.51
N GLY A 249 30.59 -3.46 0.71
CA GLY A 249 30.97 -2.29 -0.10
C GLY A 249 31.09 -0.93 0.61
N GLY A 250 31.57 -0.88 1.86
CA GLY A 250 31.91 0.37 2.55
C GLY A 250 33.38 0.76 2.42
N GLY A 251 33.75 1.47 1.35
CA GLY A 251 34.98 2.28 1.36
C GLY A 251 34.80 3.49 2.27
N GLY A 252 35.12 3.36 3.56
CA GLY A 252 35.02 4.47 4.52
C GLY A 252 35.21 4.03 5.96
N GLY A 253 36.29 4.50 6.59
CA GLY A 253 36.83 4.03 7.87
C GLY A 253 35.84 3.90 9.04
N GLY A 254 36.01 2.80 9.77
CA GLY A 254 35.37 2.53 11.05
C GLY A 254 35.73 1.12 11.49
N THR A 255 36.93 0.93 12.03
CA THR A 255 37.41 -0.32 12.61
C THR A 255 36.48 -0.80 13.71
N ILE A 256 35.75 -1.87 13.45
CA ILE A 256 35.24 -2.77 14.49
C ILE A 256 35.90 -4.12 14.20
N ASP A 257 37.03 -4.35 14.87
CA ASP A 257 37.68 -5.66 14.93
C ASP A 257 36.75 -6.65 15.63
N TYR A 258 36.12 -7.53 14.85
CA TYR A 258 35.78 -8.86 15.33
C TYR A 258 36.77 -9.83 14.71
N ASN A 259 37.82 -10.15 15.48
CA ASN A 259 38.63 -11.34 15.26
C ASN A 259 37.70 -12.56 15.37
N GLN A 260 37.37 -13.19 14.25
CA GLN A 260 36.94 -14.58 14.28
C GLN A 260 37.39 -15.30 13.00
N ASP A 261 38.21 -16.33 13.21
CA ASP A 261 38.68 -17.28 12.21
C ASP A 261 37.51 -17.90 11.41
N CYS A 262 37.28 -17.44 10.18
CA CYS A 262 36.39 -18.12 9.23
C CYS A 262 37.22 -18.81 8.14
N LYS A 263 37.62 -20.04 8.45
CA LYS A 263 38.30 -20.97 7.54
C LYS A 263 37.37 -21.42 6.41
N THR A 264 37.77 -21.10 5.18
CA THR A 264 37.69 -21.97 3.98
C THR A 264 36.45 -22.88 3.84
N ASN A 265 35.29 -22.28 3.55
CA ASN A 265 34.20 -22.93 2.78
C ASN A 265 33.39 -21.94 1.89
N ASN A 266 33.68 -20.64 1.96
CA ASN A 266 32.87 -19.56 1.38
C ASN A 266 32.68 -19.54 -0.14
N GLY A 267 33.48 -20.28 -0.93
CA GLY A 267 33.38 -20.24 -2.39
C GLY A 267 32.12 -20.93 -2.93
N ASN A 268 31.89 -22.17 -2.46
CA ASN A 268 30.79 -23.00 -2.94
C ASN A 268 29.43 -22.53 -2.41
N ASP A 269 29.37 -22.07 -1.16
CA ASP A 269 28.14 -21.56 -0.54
C ASP A 269 27.70 -20.24 -1.17
N ARG A 270 28.65 -19.34 -1.48
CA ARG A 270 28.36 -18.10 -2.23
C ARG A 270 27.93 -18.39 -3.66
N GLU A 271 28.55 -19.35 -4.34
CA GLU A 271 28.14 -19.75 -5.70
C GLU A 271 26.74 -20.41 -5.72
N MET A 272 26.40 -21.16 -4.66
CA MET A 272 25.06 -21.73 -4.51
C MET A 272 24.01 -20.65 -4.20
N GLY A 273 24.37 -19.68 -3.35
CA GLY A 273 23.57 -18.50 -3.04
C GLY A 273 23.27 -17.67 -4.29
N THR A 274 24.26 -17.38 -5.13
CA THR A 274 24.07 -16.62 -6.38
C THR A 274 23.19 -17.36 -7.37
N LYS A 275 23.37 -18.67 -7.57
CA LYS A 275 22.50 -19.49 -8.43
C LYS A 275 21.04 -19.50 -7.94
N THR A 276 20.85 -19.54 -6.63
CA THR A 276 19.52 -19.50 -6.01
C THR A 276 18.85 -18.14 -6.21
N ALA A 277 19.61 -17.05 -5.99
CA ALA A 277 19.17 -15.68 -6.24
C ALA A 277 18.78 -15.46 -7.71
N GLU A 278 19.57 -15.96 -8.67
CA GLU A 278 19.22 -15.93 -10.10
C GLU A 278 17.91 -16.66 -10.40
N GLY A 279 17.67 -17.80 -9.72
CA GLY A 279 16.41 -18.54 -9.83
C GLY A 279 15.20 -17.72 -9.39
N PHE A 280 15.31 -17.00 -8.28
CA PHE A 280 14.26 -16.09 -7.81
C PHE A 280 14.06 -14.88 -8.72
N LEU A 281 15.15 -14.28 -9.22
CA LEU A 281 15.08 -13.18 -10.18
C LEU A 281 14.35 -13.59 -11.47
N LYS A 282 14.61 -14.79 -12.00
CA LYS A 282 13.89 -15.29 -13.20
C LYS A 282 12.39 -15.45 -12.95
N GLN A 283 11.99 -15.82 -11.74
CA GLN A 283 10.57 -15.95 -11.38
C GLN A 283 9.86 -14.60 -11.30
N LEU A 284 10.55 -13.56 -10.80
CA LEU A 284 10.00 -12.19 -10.79
C LEU A 284 9.71 -11.68 -12.21
N HIS A 285 10.63 -11.91 -13.15
CA HIS A 285 10.48 -11.42 -14.53
C HIS A 285 9.57 -12.30 -15.41
N GLY A 286 9.38 -13.58 -15.07
CA GLY A 286 8.57 -14.52 -15.82
C GLY A 286 7.07 -14.52 -15.47
N GLY A 287 6.64 -13.67 -14.54
CA GLY A 287 5.27 -13.61 -14.02
C GLY A 287 4.38 -12.50 -14.60
N HIS A 288 4.80 -11.85 -15.68
CA HIS A 288 4.04 -10.78 -16.37
C HIS A 288 3.28 -11.29 -17.60
#